data_AF-A0ABD3E3F2-F1
#
_entry.id   AF-A0ABD3E3F2-F1
#
_cell.length_a   1.000
_cell.length_b   1.000
_cell.length_c   1.000
_cell.angle_alpha   90.00
_cell.angle_beta   90.00
_cell.angle_gamma   90.00
#
_symmetry.space_group_name_H-M   'P 1'
#
loop_
_entity.id
_entity.type
_entity.pdbx_description
1 polymer ?
#
loop_
_entity_poly.entity_id
_entity_poly.type
_entity_poly.pdbx_seq_one_letter_code
_entity_poly.pdbx_strand_id
1 'polypeptide(L)'
;MGRDTIAEIITSIRNADMDRKRVVRIASTNITENIVKILFREGFIENVRKHREKNNYFLVLTLRHRRNRKRPYSVFFVLGNCGLWIN
;
A
#
# COMPACT_ATOMS: atom_id res chain seq x y z
N MET A 1 -21.39 -3.56 -0.64
CA MET A 1 -19.99 -3.13 -0.41
C MET A 1 -19.34 -4.13 0.53
N GLY A 2 -18.82 -5.24 -0.03
CA GLY A 2 -17.97 -6.15 0.73
C GLY A 2 -16.66 -5.46 1.03
N ARG A 3 -16.28 -5.34 2.31
CA ARG A 3 -15.03 -4.71 2.71
C ARG A 3 -13.92 -5.75 2.64
N ASP A 4 -13.35 -5.92 1.46
CA ASP A 4 -12.19 -6.78 1.29
C ASP A 4 -10.96 -6.11 1.89
N THR A 5 -10.59 -6.49 3.11
CA THR A 5 -9.46 -5.92 3.85
C THR A 5 -8.14 -6.06 3.07
N ILE A 6 -7.99 -7.12 2.26
CA ILE A 6 -6.81 -7.33 1.41
C ILE A 6 -6.75 -6.29 0.28
N ALA A 7 -7.88 -6.01 -0.37
CA ALA A 7 -7.96 -5.03 -1.44
C ALA A 7 -7.64 -3.61 -0.92
N GLU A 8 -8.09 -3.27 0.28
CA GLU A 8 -7.77 -2.00 0.93
C GLU A 8 -6.26 -1.84 1.20
N ILE A 9 -5.57 -2.90 1.64
CA ILE A 9 -4.11 -2.87 1.87
C ILE A 9 -3.36 -2.63 0.56
N ILE A 10 -3.68 -3.40 -0.49
CA ILE A 10 -3.03 -3.29 -1.80
C ILE A 10 -3.26 -1.90 -2.39
N THR A 11 -4.50 -1.40 -2.29
CA THR A 11 -4.88 -0.07 -2.76
C THR A 11 -4.15 1.03 -1.99
N SER A 12 -4.00 0.88 -0.67
CA SER A 12 -3.25 1.83 0.18
C SER A 12 -1.76 1.88 -0.18
N ILE A 13 -1.14 0.73 -0.45
CA ILE A 13 0.27 0.66 -0.88
C ILE A 13 0.43 1.30 -2.27
N ARG A 14 -0.46 0.99 -3.22
CA ARG A 14 -0.46 1.59 -4.56
C ARG A 14 -0.62 3.10 -4.51
N ASN A 15 -1.58 3.59 -3.72
CA ASN A 15 -1.81 5.03 -3.56
C ASN A 15 -0.61 5.74 -2.94
N ALA A 16 0.06 5.13 -1.95
CA ALA A 16 1.26 5.70 -1.37
C ALA A 16 2.43 5.77 -2.37
N ASP A 17 2.60 4.74 -3.20
CA ASP A 17 3.62 4.74 -4.26
C ASP A 17 3.32 5.82 -5.32
N MET A 18 2.06 5.93 -5.78
CA MET A 18 1.62 6.95 -6.73
C MET A 18 1.82 8.37 -6.20
N ASP A 19 1.48 8.61 -4.92
CA ASP A 19 1.63 9.90 -4.24
C ASP A 19 3.08 10.17 -3.78
N ARG A 20 4.02 9.28 -4.13
CA ARG A 20 5.44 9.33 -3.72
C ARG A 20 5.62 9.39 -2.19
N LYS A 21 4.60 8.96 -1.43
CA LYS A 21 4.65 8.83 0.02
C LYS A 21 5.42 7.57 0.36
N ARG A 22 6.51 7.73 1.12
CA ARG A 22 7.31 6.60 1.60
C ARG A 22 6.65 5.85 2.75
N VAL A 23 5.62 6.41 3.37
CA VAL A 23 5.06 5.89 4.62
C VAL A 23 3.58 5.56 4.45
N VAL A 24 3.18 4.34 4.81
CA VAL A 24 1.79 3.86 4.78
C VAL A 24 1.37 3.46 6.18
N ARG A 25 0.17 3.89 6.59
CA ARG A 25 -0.46 3.45 7.83
C ARG A 25 -1.59 2.49 7.49
N ILE A 26 -1.54 1.27 8.02
CA ILE A 26 -2.60 0.27 7.88
C ILE A 26 -2.99 -0.27 9.25
N ALA A 27 -4.22 -0.76 9.39
CA ALA A 27 -4.63 -1.49 10.59
C ALA A 27 -3.87 -2.82 10.70
N SER A 28 -3.43 -3.17 11.90
CA SER A 28 -2.77 -4.44 12.18
C SER A 28 -3.82 -5.52 12.41
N THR A 29 -3.96 -6.43 11.45
CA THR A 29 -4.67 -7.70 11.56
C THR A 29 -3.71 -8.87 11.36
N ASN A 30 -4.05 -10.07 11.82
CA ASN A 30 -3.21 -11.26 11.65
C ASN A 30 -2.80 -11.50 10.18
N ILE A 31 -3.71 -11.23 9.25
CA ILE A 31 -3.47 -11.37 7.80
C ILE A 31 -2.47 -10.29 7.32
N THR A 32 -2.68 -9.03 7.71
CA THR A 32 -1.77 -7.93 7.32
C THR A 32 -0.35 -8.18 7.82
N GLU A 33 -0.20 -8.73 9.03
CA GLU A 33 1.12 -9.01 9.59
C GLU A 33 1.86 -10.09 8.80
N ASN A 34 1.16 -11.14 8.37
CA ASN A 34 1.76 -12.17 7.52
C ASN A 34 2.13 -11.63 6.14
N ILE A 35 1.25 -10.83 5.51
CA ILE A 35 1.54 -10.19 4.22
C ILE A 35 2.76 -9.27 4.34
N VAL A 36 2.81 -8.42 5.37
CA VAL A 36 3.92 -7.49 5.60
C VAL A 36 5.22 -8.25 5.86
N LYS A 37 5.21 -9.37 6.59
CA LYS A 37 6.38 -10.24 6.76
C LYS A 37 6.90 -10.76 5.41
N ILE A 38 6.02 -11.17 4.51
CA ILE A 38 6.41 -11.62 3.16
C ILE A 38 6.99 -10.45 2.38
N LEU A 39 6.31 -9.30 2.33
CA LEU A 39 6.78 -8.11 1.61
C LEU A 39 8.11 -7.55 2.13
N PHE A 40 8.35 -7.68 3.43
CA PHE A 40 9.63 -7.33 4.06
C PHE A 40 10.75 -8.30 3.63
N ARG A 41 10.48 -9.61 3.60
CA ARG A 41 11.44 -10.62 3.13
C ARG A 41 11.78 -10.45 1.64
N GLU A 42 10.79 -10.10 0.83
CA GLU A 42 10.97 -9.83 -0.61
C GLU A 42 11.67 -8.48 -0.89
N GLY A 43 11.85 -7.63 0.13
CA GLY A 43 12.57 -6.36 0.01
C GLY A 43 11.79 -5.20 -0.63
N PHE A 44 10.46 -5.31 -0.70
CA PHE A 44 9.58 -4.21 -1.12
C PHE A 44 9.44 -3.13 -0.04
N ILE A 45 9.46 -3.55 1.22
CA ILE A 45 9.34 -2.67 2.39
C ILE A 45 10.71 -2.58 3.06
N GLU A 46 11.14 -1.36 3.34
CA GLU A 46 12.43 -1.08 3.99
C GLU A 46 12.32 -1.21 5.51
N ASN A 47 11.22 -0.75 6.10
CA ASN A 47 11.02 -0.81 7.55
C ASN A 47 9.55 -1.00 7.91
N VAL A 48 9.29 -1.69 9.00
CA VAL A 48 7.96 -1.95 9.55
C VAL A 48 7.97 -1.55 11.01
N ARG A 49 7.10 -0.59 11.38
CA ARG A 49 6.92 -0.17 12.77
C ARG A 49 5.50 -0.52 13.22
N LYS A 50 5.38 -1.14 14.39
CA LYS A 50 4.10 -1.35 15.05
C LYS A 50 3.83 -0.16 15.98
N HIS A 51 2.67 0.45 15.84
CA HIS A 51 2.18 1.49 16.72
C HIS A 51 0.89 1.02 17.38
N ARG A 52 0.74 1.27 18.69
CA ARG A 52 -0.48 0.97 19.43
C ARG A 52 -1.10 2.30 19.86
N GLU A 53 -2.32 2.55 19.43
CA GLU A 53 -3.04 3.78 19.75
C GLU A 53 -4.37 3.45 20.42
N LYS A 54 -4.48 3.81 21.72
CA LYS A 54 -5.62 3.66 22.66
C LYS A 54 -6.18 2.24 22.87
N ASN A 55 -6.29 1.40 21.84
CA ASN A 55 -6.38 -0.06 21.89
C ASN A 55 -6.19 -0.73 20.51
N ASN A 56 -6.02 0.07 19.46
CA ASN A 56 -5.90 -0.40 18.10
C ASN A 56 -4.42 -0.51 17.71
N TYR A 57 -4.09 -1.59 17.03
CA TYR A 57 -2.76 -1.79 16.48
C TYR A 57 -2.72 -1.28 15.05
N PHE A 58 -1.69 -0.50 14.75
CA PHE A 58 -1.42 0.03 13.42
C PHE A 58 0.00 -0.37 13.00
N LEU A 59 0.13 -0.71 11.72
CA LEU A 59 1.41 -0.93 11.07
C LEU A 59 1.75 0.31 10.27
N VAL A 60 2.93 0.86 10.55
CA VAL A 60 3.53 1.94 9.79
C VAL A 60 4.63 1.33 8.93
N LEU A 61 4.36 1.23 7.63
CA LEU A 61 5.26 0.65 6.64
C LEU A 61 6.05 1.76 5.97
N THR A 62 7.37 1.58 5.86
CA THR A 62 8.24 2.43 5.06
C THR A 62 8.55 1.72 3.75
N LEU A 63 7.94 2.17 2.66
CA LEU A 63 8.13 1.62 1.33
C LEU A 63 9.53 1.99 0.81
N ARG A 64 10.19 1.03 0.17
CA ARG A 64 11.48 1.27 -0.48
C ARG A 64 11.24 2.08 -1.74
N HIS A 65 11.61 3.36 -1.72
CA HIS A 65 11.45 4.23 -2.87
C HIS A 65 12.47 3.88 -3.96
N ARG A 66 12.03 3.15 -4.99
CA ARG A 66 12.84 2.92 -6.19
C ARG A 66 12.76 4.18 -7.05
N ARG A 67 13.84 4.97 -7.06
CA ARG A 67 13.97 6.17 -7.90
C ARG A 67 14.18 5.78 -9.37
N ASN A 68 13.29 4.96 -9.93
CA ASN A 68 13.31 4.61 -11.34
C ASN A 68 12.38 5.57 -12.08
N ARG A 69 12.98 6.29 -13.04
CA ARG A 69 12.35 7.22 -13.99
C ARG A 69 10.94 6.76 -14.37
N LYS A 70 10.00 7.72 -14.39
CA LYS A 70 8.72 7.70 -15.12
C LYS A 70 8.64 6.56 -16.14
N ARG A 71 8.28 5.37 -15.69
CA ARG A 71 7.51 4.44 -16.49
C ARG A 71 6.27 4.25 -15.65
N PRO A 72 5.14 4.86 -16.02
CA PRO A 72 3.90 4.51 -15.35
C PRO A 72 3.82 2.99 -15.45
N TYR A 73 3.69 2.31 -14.30
CA TYR A 73 3.17 0.96 -14.31
C TYR A 73 1.76 1.09 -14.85
N SER A 74 1.65 1.08 -16.18
CA SER A 74 0.40 1.00 -16.92
C SER A 74 -0.11 -0.40 -16.68
N VAL A 75 -0.63 -0.64 -15.48
CA VAL A 75 -1.67 -1.64 -15.32
C VAL A 75 -2.87 -1.03 -16.01
N PHE A 76 -2.93 -1.28 -17.31
CA PHE A 76 -4.07 -1.03 -18.17
C PHE A 76 -5.17 -1.97 -17.72
N PHE A 77 -5.79 -1.67 -16.58
CA PHE A 77 -7.07 -2.26 -16.23
C PHE A 77 -8.07 -1.58 -17.14
N VAL A 78 -8.38 -2.23 -18.27
CA VAL A 78 -9.58 -1.92 -19.05
C VAL A 78 -10.76 -2.36 -18.21
N LEU A 79 -11.10 -1.57 -17.19
CA LEU A 79 -12.47 -1.50 -16.74
C LEU A 79 -13.09 -0.43 -17.62
N GLY A 80 -13.91 -0.91 -18.55
CA GLY A 80 -14.65 -0.06 -19.47
C GLY A 80 -15.38 1.06 -18.72
N ASN A 81 -15.33 2.22 -19.37
CA ASN A 81 -16.19 3.39 -19.24
C ASN A 81 -15.88 4.45 -18.18
N CYS A 82 -15.60 5.62 -18.78
CA CYS A 82 -15.95 6.98 -18.37
C CYS A 82 -15.17 7.64 -17.23
N GLY A 83 -14.38 8.64 -17.63
CA GLY A 83 -14.59 9.99 -17.06
C GLY A 83 -13.35 10.70 -16.54
N LEU A 84 -12.96 11.73 -17.29
CA LEU A 84 -12.25 12.95 -16.85
C LEU A 84 -10.87 12.79 -16.18
N TRP A 85 -9.86 13.07 -16.98
CA TRP A 85 -8.63 13.71 -16.51
C TRP A 85 -8.95 15.15 -16.09
N ILE A 86 -8.71 15.48 -14.82
CA ILE A 86 -8.49 16.86 -14.37
C ILE A 86 -7.07 16.92 -13.82
N ASN A 87 -6.26 17.74 -14.52
CA ASN A 87 -4.87 18.18 -14.30
C ASN A 87 -3.77 17.10 -14.19
#